data_AF-A0ABD4UTT5-F1
#
_entry.id   AF-A0ABD4UTT5-F1
#
_cell.length_a   1.000
_cell.length_b   1.000
_cell.length_c   1.000
_cell.angle_alpha   90.00
_cell.angle_beta   90.00
_cell.angle_gamma   90.00
#
_symmetry.space_group_name_H-M   'P 1'
#
loop_
_entity.id
_entity.type
_entity.pdbx_description
1 polymer ?
#
loop_
_entity_poly.entity_id
_entity_poly.type
_entity_poly.pdbx_seq_one_letter_code
_entity_poly.pdbx_strand_id
1 'polypeptide(L)'
;KAIETTLKARFPEIERVFARTGTAEIAADPMPPNLSAGYIMLKPADRWPDPEKPRDQLVREIEETLAELPGNAYEFSQPIQLRFDELLSGVRSDVAVTIFGDDMAMLNQTGEQIAAALQKVPGASE
;
A
#
# COMPACT_ATOMS: atom_id res chain seq x y z
N LYS A 1 7.93 -13.56 3.35
CA LYS A 1 8.23 -14.43 2.17
C LYS A 1 6.99 -15.04 1.52
N ALA A 2 5.93 -15.43 2.24
CA ALA A 2 4.73 -16.00 1.61
C ALA A 2 4.13 -15.09 0.51
N ILE A 3 4.02 -13.79 0.79
CA ILE A 3 3.56 -12.76 -0.18
C ILE A 3 4.39 -12.78 -1.47
N GLU A 4 5.71 -12.65 -1.36
CA GLU A 4 6.63 -12.61 -2.50
C GLU A 4 6.51 -13.87 -3.37
N THR A 5 6.47 -15.05 -2.74
CA THR A 5 6.32 -16.33 -3.46
C THR A 5 4.96 -16.43 -4.15
N THR A 6 3.87 -16.06 -3.48
CA THR A 6 2.51 -16.09 -4.05
C THR A 6 2.40 -15.17 -5.26
N LEU A 7 2.89 -13.93 -5.14
CA LEU A 7 2.85 -12.97 -6.23
C LEU A 7 3.67 -13.42 -7.43
N LYS A 8 4.90 -13.91 -7.20
CA LYS A 8 5.78 -14.42 -8.26
C LYS A 8 5.17 -15.62 -9.00
N ALA A 9 4.41 -16.47 -8.28
CA ALA A 9 3.79 -17.65 -8.85
C ALA A 9 2.50 -17.33 -9.63
N ARG A 10 1.67 -16.40 -9.15
CA ARG A 10 0.38 -16.07 -9.80
C ARG A 10 0.50 -15.05 -10.94
N PHE A 11 1.46 -14.13 -10.88
CA PHE A 11 1.53 -13.00 -11.82
C PHE A 11 2.79 -13.06 -12.70
N PRO A 12 2.70 -13.63 -13.92
CA PRO A 12 3.81 -13.68 -14.86
C PRO A 12 4.31 -12.31 -15.33
N GLU A 13 3.54 -11.24 -15.14
CA GLU A 13 3.89 -9.84 -15.42
C GLU A 13 4.99 -9.33 -14.48
N ILE A 14 5.15 -9.94 -13.30
CA ILE A 14 6.15 -9.52 -12.30
C ILE A 14 7.54 -10.01 -12.68
N GLU A 15 8.48 -9.09 -12.86
CA GLU A 15 9.90 -9.39 -13.01
C GLU A 15 10.53 -9.70 -11.66
N ARG A 16 10.32 -8.84 -10.64
CA ARG A 16 10.90 -9.00 -9.29
C ARG A 16 9.94 -8.51 -8.23
N VAL A 17 9.96 -9.17 -7.08
CA VAL A 17 9.23 -8.75 -5.89
C VAL A 17 10.11 -8.94 -4.67
N PHE A 18 10.16 -7.93 -3.81
CA PHE A 18 10.88 -7.98 -2.54
C PHE A 18 10.27 -7.01 -1.54
N ALA A 19 10.39 -7.32 -0.26
CA ALA A 19 9.99 -6.42 0.82
C ALA A 19 11.20 -5.91 1.62
N ARG A 20 11.10 -4.67 2.10
CA ARG A 20 12.00 -4.09 3.09
C ARG A 20 11.21 -3.82 4.36
N THR A 21 11.57 -4.48 5.46
CA THR A 21 10.87 -4.36 6.75
C THR A 21 11.68 -3.50 7.70
N GLY A 22 11.01 -2.55 8.36
CA GLY A 22 11.64 -1.65 9.30
C GLY A 22 12.59 -0.62 8.67
N THR A 23 13.38 0.03 9.52
CA THR A 23 14.24 1.16 9.14
C THR A 23 15.54 0.71 8.46
N ALA A 24 15.95 1.43 7.43
CA ALA A 24 17.24 1.22 6.76
C ALA A 24 18.42 1.76 7.61
N GLU A 25 19.62 1.21 7.46
CA GLU A 25 20.82 1.67 8.19
C GLU A 25 21.10 3.18 8.00
N ILE A 26 20.81 3.70 6.81
CA ILE A 26 20.78 5.14 6.54
C ILE A 26 19.35 5.60 6.84
N ALA A 27 19.15 6.17 8.03
CA ALA A 27 17.85 6.54 8.61
C ALA A 27 17.19 7.77 7.95
N ALA A 28 16.94 7.70 6.64
CA ALA A 28 16.21 8.73 5.89
C ALA A 28 14.68 8.61 6.05
N ASP A 29 14.19 7.52 6.62
CA ASP A 29 12.78 7.26 6.91
C ASP A 29 12.67 6.28 8.11
N PRO A 30 12.12 6.71 9.28
CA PRO A 30 11.93 5.87 10.45
C PRO A 30 10.71 4.94 10.26
N MET A 31 10.90 3.81 9.58
CA MET A 31 9.87 2.78 9.48
C MET A 31 9.91 1.81 10.69
N PRO A 32 8.77 1.57 11.37
CA PRO A 32 8.70 0.64 12.50
C PRO A 32 8.84 -0.83 12.05
N PRO A 33 9.24 -1.76 12.94
CA PRO A 33 9.56 -3.14 12.56
C PRO A 33 8.35 -3.98 12.12
N ASN A 34 7.12 -3.52 12.42
CA ASN A 34 5.88 -4.13 11.97
C ASN A 34 5.44 -3.67 10.57
N LEU A 35 6.12 -2.69 9.98
CA LEU A 35 5.79 -2.15 8.67
C LEU A 35 6.80 -2.62 7.61
N SER A 36 6.29 -3.02 6.45
CA SER A 36 7.11 -3.47 5.33
C SER A 36 6.75 -2.72 4.05
N ALA A 37 7.76 -2.18 3.38
CA ALA A 37 7.63 -1.63 2.03
C ALA A 37 7.84 -2.73 1.00
N GLY A 38 6.77 -3.10 0.29
CA GLY A 38 6.81 -4.04 -0.82
C GLY A 38 7.14 -3.36 -2.14
N TYR A 39 8.04 -3.94 -2.93
CA TYR A 39 8.39 -3.47 -4.26
C TYR A 39 8.00 -4.54 -5.28
N ILE A 40 7.17 -4.16 -6.25
CA ILE A 40 6.77 -5.01 -7.38
C ILE A 40 7.33 -4.38 -8.65
N MET A 41 8.37 -4.99 -9.22
CA MET A 41 8.94 -4.59 -10.50
C MET A 41 8.28 -5.39 -11.60
N LEU A 42 7.53 -4.70 -12.47
CA LEU A 42 6.87 -5.30 -13.63
C LEU A 42 7.86 -5.43 -14.80
N LYS A 43 7.65 -6.46 -15.62
CA LYS A 43 8.30 -6.55 -16.93
C LYS A 43 7.80 -5.39 -17.83
N PRO A 44 8.56 -5.03 -18.88
CA PRO A 44 8.01 -4.27 -20.00
C PRO A 44 6.69 -4.89 -20.51
N ALA A 45 5.69 -4.05 -20.83
CA ALA A 45 4.34 -4.49 -21.19
C ALA A 45 4.31 -5.43 -22.41
N ASP A 46 5.20 -5.23 -23.37
CA ASP A 46 5.39 -6.08 -24.56
C ASP A 46 5.83 -7.51 -24.23
N ARG A 47 6.26 -7.78 -22.99
CA ARG A 47 6.66 -9.10 -22.49
C ARG A 47 5.64 -9.73 -21.56
N TRP A 48 4.47 -9.13 -21.41
CA TRP A 48 3.37 -9.70 -20.64
C TRP A 48 2.71 -10.81 -21.46
N PRO A 49 2.07 -11.82 -20.83
CA PRO A 49 1.29 -12.81 -21.58
C PRO A 49 0.18 -12.17 -22.41
N ASP A 50 -0.39 -11.07 -21.90
CA ASP A 50 -1.29 -10.17 -22.60
C ASP A 50 -0.69 -8.76 -22.59
N PRO A 51 -0.08 -8.30 -23.70
CA PRO A 51 0.50 -6.95 -23.81
C PRO A 51 -0.52 -5.81 -23.75
N GLU A 52 -1.79 -6.09 -24.02
CA GLU A 52 -2.87 -5.08 -24.03
C GLU A 52 -3.54 -4.94 -22.66
N LYS A 53 -3.19 -5.81 -21.70
CA LYS A 53 -3.76 -5.79 -20.35
C LYS A 53 -3.50 -4.43 -19.68
N PRO A 54 -4.55 -3.71 -19.24
CA PRO A 54 -4.38 -2.48 -18.51
C PRO A 54 -3.64 -2.70 -17.19
N ARG A 55 -2.71 -1.80 -16.86
CA ARG A 55 -1.98 -1.86 -15.58
C ARG A 55 -2.92 -1.86 -14.37
N ASP A 56 -4.00 -1.07 -14.42
CA ASP A 56 -4.96 -0.98 -13.33
C ASP A 56 -5.71 -2.30 -13.10
N GLN A 57 -5.94 -3.06 -14.17
CA GLN A 57 -6.51 -4.40 -14.05
C GLN A 57 -5.53 -5.32 -13.31
N LEU A 58 -4.24 -5.29 -13.65
CA LEU A 58 -3.22 -6.08 -12.95
C LEU A 58 -3.13 -5.71 -11.47
N VAL A 59 -3.20 -4.42 -11.14
CA VAL A 59 -3.18 -3.95 -9.73
C VAL A 59 -4.37 -4.51 -8.95
N ARG A 60 -5.59 -4.45 -9.51
CA ARG A 60 -6.79 -5.02 -8.88
C ARG A 60 -6.68 -6.53 -8.66
N GLU A 61 -6.19 -7.28 -9.64
CA GLU A 61 -6.02 -8.73 -9.49
C GLU A 61 -4.99 -9.08 -8.40
N ILE A 62 -3.94 -8.25 -8.26
CA ILE A 62 -2.96 -8.38 -7.17
C ILE A 62 -3.60 -8.07 -5.81
N GLU A 63 -4.38 -6.99 -5.70
CA GLU A 63 -5.12 -6.62 -4.49
C GLU A 63 -6.05 -7.75 -4.04
N GLU A 64 -6.86 -8.29 -4.95
CA GLU A 64 -7.76 -9.41 -4.68
C GLU A 64 -6.99 -10.64 -4.17
N THR A 65 -5.85 -10.96 -4.80
CA THR A 65 -5.01 -12.09 -4.36
C THR A 65 -4.40 -11.85 -2.97
N LEU A 66 -3.99 -10.63 -2.65
CA LEU A 66 -3.41 -10.32 -1.34
C LEU A 66 -4.47 -10.22 -0.24
N ALA A 67 -5.70 -9.84 -0.57
CA ALA A 67 -6.83 -9.84 0.36
C ALA A 67 -7.17 -11.24 0.89
N GLU A 68 -6.84 -12.31 0.15
CA GLU A 68 -6.95 -13.70 0.60
C GLU A 68 -5.93 -14.06 1.70
N LEU A 69 -4.87 -13.27 1.87
CA LEU A 69 -3.80 -13.53 2.85
C LEU A 69 -4.08 -12.79 4.17
N PRO A 70 -4.35 -13.50 5.28
CA PRO A 70 -4.66 -12.86 6.55
C PRO A 70 -3.45 -12.16 7.16
N GLY A 71 -3.72 -11.11 7.96
CA GLY A 71 -2.75 -10.51 8.88
C GLY A 71 -1.96 -9.31 8.35
N ASN A 72 -2.31 -8.77 7.19
CA ASN A 72 -1.71 -7.55 6.65
C ASN A 72 -2.79 -6.63 6.08
N ALA A 73 -2.62 -5.32 6.27
CA ALA A 73 -3.28 -4.31 5.46
C ALA A 73 -2.32 -3.91 4.34
N TYR A 74 -2.84 -3.71 3.13
CA TYR A 74 -2.04 -3.37 1.96
C TYR A 74 -2.49 -2.02 1.42
N GLU A 75 -1.53 -1.19 1.06
CA GLU A 75 -1.74 0.09 0.38
C GLU A 75 -0.89 0.07 -0.89
N PHE A 76 -1.48 0.42 -2.03
CA PHE A 76 -0.81 0.39 -3.33
C PHE A 76 -0.56 1.81 -3.84
N SER A 77 0.70 2.10 -4.16
CA SER A 77 1.08 3.39 -4.76
C SER A 77 2.27 3.22 -5.70
N GLN A 78 2.62 4.30 -6.41
CA GLN A 78 3.82 4.38 -7.23
C GLN A 78 4.98 4.97 -6.42
N PRO A 79 6.21 4.47 -6.54
CA PRO A 79 7.33 4.89 -5.69
C PRO A 79 7.60 6.41 -5.70
N ILE A 80 7.40 7.06 -6.86
CA ILE A 80 7.56 8.52 -6.98
C ILE A 80 6.41 9.24 -6.30
N GLN A 81 5.17 8.86 -6.59
CA GLN A 81 3.96 9.45 -6.01
C GLN A 81 3.97 9.33 -4.48
N LEU A 82 4.16 8.12 -3.96
CA LEU A 82 4.27 7.86 -2.52
C LEU A 82 5.27 8.80 -1.84
N ARG A 83 6.45 8.99 -2.43
CA ARG A 83 7.48 9.85 -1.84
C ARG A 83 7.10 11.33 -1.90
N PHE A 84 6.40 11.76 -2.96
CA PHE A 84 5.86 13.11 -3.05
C PHE A 84 4.76 13.36 -2.01
N ASP A 85 3.84 12.42 -1.84
CA ASP A 85 2.72 12.54 -0.91
C ASP A 85 3.21 12.60 0.54
N GLU A 86 4.18 11.75 0.89
CA GLU A 86 4.87 11.79 2.19
C GLU A 86 5.55 13.14 2.45
N LEU A 87 6.25 13.68 1.45
CA LEU A 87 6.99 14.94 1.58
C LEU A 87 6.06 16.15 1.70
N LEU A 88 4.92 16.12 1.01
CA LEU A 88 4.00 17.25 0.96
C LEU A 88 3.09 17.31 2.20
N SER A 89 2.55 16.15 2.59
CA SER A 89 1.45 16.06 3.58
C SER A 89 1.85 15.38 4.88
N GLY A 90 2.94 14.62 4.89
CA GLY A 90 3.34 13.76 6.02
C GLY A 90 2.56 12.45 6.13
N VAL A 91 1.64 12.16 5.19
CA VAL A 91 0.87 10.92 5.10
C VAL A 91 1.11 10.22 3.76
N ARG A 92 0.81 8.91 3.67
CA ARG A 92 1.07 8.07 2.49
C ARG A 92 -0.11 7.91 1.54
N SER A 93 -1.31 8.26 2.00
CA SER A 93 -2.57 8.05 1.29
C SER A 93 -2.99 9.29 0.52
N ASP A 94 -3.79 9.10 -0.55
CA ASP A 94 -4.28 10.19 -1.41
C ASP A 94 -5.10 11.24 -0.63
N VAL A 95 -5.78 10.83 0.44
CA VAL A 95 -6.57 11.69 1.34
C VAL A 95 -6.29 11.31 2.79
N ALA A 96 -6.11 12.31 3.66
CA ALA A 96 -6.02 12.08 5.11
C ALA A 96 -6.81 13.11 5.92
N VAL A 97 -7.24 12.66 7.10
CA VAL A 97 -7.88 13.50 8.11
C VAL A 97 -6.96 13.58 9.34
N THR A 98 -6.50 14.78 9.68
CA THR A 98 -5.67 15.02 10.87
C THR A 98 -6.52 15.61 11.98
N ILE A 99 -6.53 14.96 13.15
CA ILE A 99 -7.27 15.40 14.34
C ILE A 99 -6.26 15.95 15.34
N PHE A 100 -6.47 17.18 15.82
CA PHE A 100 -5.61 17.84 16.81
C PHE A 100 -6.31 17.94 18.16
N GLY A 101 -5.57 17.65 19.24
CA GLY A 101 -6.07 17.74 20.62
C GLY A 101 -5.08 17.18 21.63
N ASP A 102 -5.37 17.35 22.91
CA ASP A 102 -4.46 16.97 24.00
C ASP A 102 -4.80 15.61 24.64
N ASP A 103 -6.02 15.09 24.42
CA ASP A 103 -6.49 13.84 25.01
C ASP A 103 -6.51 12.70 23.98
N MET A 104 -5.57 11.78 24.11
CA MET A 104 -5.43 10.62 23.21
C MET A 104 -6.65 9.69 23.21
N ALA A 105 -7.38 9.55 24.32
CA ALA A 105 -8.56 8.68 24.36
C ALA A 105 -9.70 9.29 23.52
N MET A 106 -9.89 10.60 23.64
CA MET A 106 -10.86 11.34 22.83
C MET A 106 -10.49 11.36 21.35
N LEU A 107 -9.19 11.55 21.04
CA LEU A 107 -8.69 11.52 19.67
C LEU A 107 -8.92 10.16 19.01
N ASN A 108 -8.59 9.06 19.69
CA ASN A 108 -8.81 7.71 19.16
C ASN A 108 -10.30 7.43 18.92
N GLN A 109 -11.17 7.76 19.88
CA GLN A 109 -12.61 7.58 19.74
C GLN A 109 -13.18 8.38 18.55
N THR A 110 -12.70 9.62 18.37
CA THR A 110 -13.11 10.47 17.25
C THR A 110 -12.60 9.91 15.92
N GLY A 111 -11.36 9.42 15.89
CA GLY A 111 -10.77 8.78 14.71
C GLY A 111 -11.55 7.56 14.25
N GLU A 112 -11.96 6.68 15.18
CA GLU A 112 -12.80 5.51 14.87
C GLU A 112 -14.16 5.92 14.27
N GLN A 113 -14.78 6.98 14.79
CA GLN A 113 -16.05 7.48 14.26
C GLN A 113 -15.91 8.04 12.84
N ILE A 114 -14.82 8.79 12.58
CA ILE A 114 -14.53 9.34 11.26
C ILE A 114 -14.25 8.21 10.27
N ALA A 115 -13.41 7.24 10.64
CA ALA A 115 -13.12 6.08 9.80
C ALA A 115 -14.40 5.32 9.41
N ALA A 116 -15.27 5.03 10.39
CA ALA A 116 -16.55 4.36 10.14
C ALA A 116 -17.52 5.17 9.27
N ALA A 117 -17.42 6.50 9.26
CA ALA A 117 -18.19 7.36 8.38
C ALA A 117 -17.62 7.38 6.96
N LEU A 118 -16.29 7.49 6.81
CA LEU A 118 -15.60 7.54 5.52
C LEU A 118 -15.73 6.24 4.73
N GLN A 119 -15.72 5.08 5.39
CA GLN A 119 -15.95 3.77 4.74
C GLN A 119 -17.31 3.65 4.04
N LYS A 120 -18.27 4.53 4.36
CA LYS A 120 -19.59 4.55 3.70
C LYS A 120 -19.62 5.44 2.46
N VAL A 121 -18.55 6.21 2.21
CA VAL A 121 -18.48 7.14 1.08
C VAL A 121 -18.09 6.37 -0.18
N PRO A 122 -18.88 6.45 -1.26
CA PRO A 122 -18.53 5.83 -2.53
C PRO A 122 -17.17 6.35 -3.04
N GLY A 123 -16.25 5.43 -3.33
CA GLY A 123 -14.89 5.77 -3.78
C GLY A 123 -13.84 5.83 -2.67
N ALA A 124 -14.23 5.74 -1.39
CA ALA A 124 -13.29 5.38 -0.33
C ALA A 124 -13.01 3.88 -0.42
N SER A 125 -11.91 3.51 -1.05
CA SER A 125 -11.32 2.18 -0.94
C SER A 125 -10.29 2.23 0.19
N GLU A 126 -10.54 1.44 1.25
CA GLU A 126 -9.86 1.37 2.57
C GLU A 126 -10.57 2.10 3.73
#